data_AF-A0A2J8B2V5-F1
#
_entry.id   AF-A0A2J8B2V5-F1
#
_cell.length_a   1.000
_cell.length_b   1.000
_cell.length_c   1.000
_cell.angle_alpha   90.00
_cell.angle_beta   90.00
_cell.angle_gamma   90.00
#
_symmetry.space_group_name_H-M   'P 1'
#
loop_
_entity.id
_entity.type
_entity.pdbx_description
1 polymer ?
#
loop_
_entity_poly.entity_id
_entity_poly.type
_entity_poly.pdbx_seq_one_letter_code
_entity_poly.pdbx_strand_id
1 'polypeptide(L)'
;MGYADWKDQVSEFKKMDVRGVAGNFLQGLKQQAAALPVGSGIEVVQTFEPIPLYEVMDLLGYQHHTEKAAENEYHAYFYRTEKKGSLEEIPERPAVITNYPMIDEKLGTLAVEFWDLTWNSKNRYLDYNVRLLLSLSNAVGAGRKRQAVRELLKAYANGLDSRALDDVFQQFAWNMGIGYFSSEIAPSPLFQAYKIVKQMEKQGKSRAEINRALKEKFSGGNPGGKGDGC
;
A
#
# COMPACT_ATOMS: atom_id res chain seq x y z
N MET A 1 2.90 26.26 7.23
CA MET A 1 3.49 26.56 5.91
C MET A 1 2.55 25.98 4.85
N GLY A 2 2.23 26.72 3.80
CA GLY A 2 1.36 26.30 2.70
C GLY A 2 2.00 26.63 1.35
N TYR A 3 1.34 26.27 0.25
CA TYR A 3 1.90 26.44 -1.11
C TYR A 3 2.45 27.84 -1.38
N ALA A 4 1.76 28.89 -0.92
CA ALA A 4 2.19 30.27 -1.09
C ALA A 4 3.60 30.56 -0.53
N ASP A 5 4.07 29.79 0.46
CA ASP A 5 5.36 29.98 1.12
C ASP A 5 6.54 29.39 0.32
N TRP A 6 6.28 28.46 -0.60
CA TRP A 6 7.32 27.76 -1.37
C TRP A 6 7.06 27.67 -2.88
N LYS A 7 5.98 28.28 -3.39
CA LYS A 7 5.62 28.29 -4.82
C LYS A 7 6.75 28.77 -5.74
N ASP A 8 7.61 29.69 -5.28
CA ASP A 8 8.68 30.25 -6.11
C ASP A 8 9.87 29.25 -6.25
N GLN A 9 9.96 28.27 -5.34
CA GLN A 9 10.98 27.23 -5.33
C GLN A 9 10.65 26.07 -6.27
N VAL A 10 9.43 25.96 -6.80
CA VAL A 10 9.01 24.83 -7.65
C VAL A 10 9.85 24.70 -8.92
N SER A 11 10.42 25.81 -9.40
CA SER A 11 11.32 25.82 -10.56
C SER A 11 12.64 25.09 -10.33
N GLU A 12 13.04 24.91 -9.07
CA GLU A 12 14.25 24.18 -8.66
C GLU A 12 13.97 22.70 -8.39
N PHE A 13 12.70 22.28 -8.38
CA PHE A 13 12.33 20.92 -8.03
C PHE A 13 12.77 19.95 -9.11
N LYS A 14 13.21 18.77 -8.67
CA LYS A 14 13.52 17.70 -9.61
C LYS A 14 12.23 17.20 -10.25
N LYS A 15 12.09 17.42 -11.55
CA LYS A 15 10.95 16.94 -12.34
C LYS A 15 11.05 15.45 -12.65
N MET A 16 9.97 14.74 -12.41
CA MET A 16 9.79 13.32 -12.68
C MET A 16 8.49 13.12 -13.47
N ASP A 17 8.60 12.99 -14.79
CA ASP A 17 7.45 12.61 -15.62
C ASP A 17 7.28 11.09 -15.61
N VAL A 18 6.14 10.64 -15.09
CA VAL A 18 5.85 9.22 -14.83
C VAL A 18 4.63 8.74 -15.60
N ARG A 19 4.15 9.55 -16.55
CA ARG A 19 3.12 9.16 -17.50
C ARG A 19 3.65 8.04 -18.39
N GLY A 20 2.85 6.99 -18.59
CA GLY A 20 3.21 5.85 -19.42
C GLY A 20 4.37 4.97 -18.89
N VAL A 21 4.91 5.25 -17.69
CA VAL A 21 5.97 4.43 -17.09
C VAL A 21 5.38 3.16 -16.49
N ALA A 22 5.74 2.01 -17.06
CA ALA A 22 5.39 0.68 -16.52
C ALA A 22 6.35 0.29 -15.38
N GLY A 23 5.82 -0.11 -14.23
CA GLY A 23 6.60 -0.69 -13.13
C GLY A 23 6.41 0.00 -11.78
N ASN A 24 7.24 -0.36 -10.80
CA ASN A 24 7.10 0.12 -9.42
C ASN A 24 7.71 1.52 -9.20
N PHE A 25 7.20 2.53 -9.93
CA PHE A 25 7.61 3.94 -9.81
C PHE A 25 7.65 4.40 -8.34
N LEU A 26 6.66 3.98 -7.56
CA LEU A 26 6.53 4.33 -6.15
C LEU A 26 7.78 3.99 -5.33
N GLN A 27 8.43 2.86 -5.58
CA GLN A 27 9.63 2.46 -4.84
C GLN A 27 10.82 3.36 -5.17
N GLY A 28 11.02 3.68 -6.46
CA GLY A 28 12.06 4.62 -6.89
C GLY A 28 11.82 6.03 -6.36
N LEU A 29 10.57 6.49 -6.38
CA LEU A 29 10.18 7.79 -5.80
C LEU A 29 10.46 7.84 -4.29
N LYS A 30 10.05 6.81 -3.55
CA LYS A 30 10.27 6.71 -2.09
C LYS A 30 11.76 6.84 -1.74
N GLN A 31 12.64 6.14 -2.45
CA GLN A 31 14.09 6.21 -2.22
C GLN A 31 14.65 7.62 -2.49
N GLN A 32 14.25 8.25 -3.58
CA GLN A 32 14.69 9.60 -3.92
C GLN A 32 14.16 10.63 -2.92
N ALA A 33 12.88 10.56 -2.57
CA ALA A 33 12.24 11.43 -1.58
C ALA A 33 12.90 11.29 -0.19
N ALA A 34 13.31 10.09 0.20
CA ALA A 34 14.00 9.89 1.47
C ALA A 34 15.39 10.55 1.51
N ALA A 35 16.09 10.61 0.37
CA ALA A 35 17.45 11.14 0.26
C ALA A 35 17.55 12.67 0.17
N LEU A 36 16.48 13.35 -0.26
CA LEU A 36 16.48 14.81 -0.45
C LEU A 36 16.55 15.59 0.88
N PRO A 37 17.31 16.69 0.97
CA PRO A 37 17.36 17.50 2.19
C PRO A 37 16.05 18.27 2.44
N VAL A 38 15.84 18.70 3.69
CA VAL A 38 14.80 19.67 4.01
C VAL A 38 15.05 20.96 3.23
N GLY A 39 13.99 21.58 2.72
CA GLY A 39 14.06 22.76 1.87
C GLY A 39 14.18 22.46 0.37
N SER A 40 14.13 21.18 -0.04
CA SER A 40 14.12 20.78 -1.45
C SER A 40 12.81 20.07 -1.82
N GLY A 41 12.59 19.84 -3.12
CA GLY A 41 11.34 19.25 -3.60
C GLY A 41 11.44 18.43 -4.89
N ILE A 42 10.33 17.76 -5.19
CA ILE A 42 10.13 16.91 -6.37
C ILE A 42 8.84 17.36 -7.06
N GLU A 43 8.87 17.50 -8.37
CA GLU A 43 7.67 17.60 -9.20
C GLU A 43 7.40 16.22 -9.82
N VAL A 44 6.17 15.70 -9.67
CA VAL A 44 5.71 14.46 -10.29
C VAL A 44 4.65 14.80 -11.32
N VAL A 45 4.87 14.44 -12.58
CA VAL A 45 3.88 14.59 -13.65
C VAL A 45 3.20 13.26 -13.93
N GLN A 46 1.87 13.21 -13.86
CA GLN A 46 1.07 11.98 -13.99
C GLN A 46 -0.20 12.21 -14.81
N THR A 47 -0.73 11.14 -15.41
CA THR A 47 -1.95 11.13 -16.24
C THR A 47 -3.21 11.42 -15.42
N PHE A 48 -3.22 11.01 -14.15
CA PHE A 48 -4.30 11.23 -13.21
C PHE A 48 -3.76 11.83 -11.90
N GLU A 49 -4.65 12.36 -11.06
CA GLU A 49 -4.26 12.92 -9.78
C GLU A 49 -3.59 11.85 -8.89
N PRO A 50 -2.34 12.05 -8.43
CA PRO A 50 -1.59 11.01 -7.75
C PRO A 50 -1.95 10.88 -6.26
N ILE A 51 -3.25 10.70 -5.97
CA ILE A 51 -3.83 10.61 -4.61
C ILE A 51 -3.05 9.65 -3.69
N PRO A 52 -2.65 8.42 -4.11
CA PRO A 52 -1.95 7.50 -3.23
C PRO A 52 -0.56 7.99 -2.79
N LEU A 53 0.02 8.98 -3.47
CA LEU A 53 1.33 9.54 -3.12
C LEU A 53 1.23 10.56 -1.98
N TYR A 54 0.10 11.23 -1.79
CA TYR A 54 0.01 12.33 -0.83
C TYR A 54 0.29 11.88 0.60
N GLU A 55 -0.35 10.81 1.05
CA GLU A 55 -0.11 10.24 2.39
C GLU A 55 1.32 9.69 2.52
N VAL A 56 1.85 9.09 1.45
CA VAL A 56 3.23 8.58 1.44
C VAL A 56 4.24 9.70 1.63
N MET A 57 4.05 10.83 0.95
CA MET A 57 4.94 11.97 0.99
C MET A 57 4.80 12.74 2.31
N ASP A 58 3.58 12.87 2.84
CA ASP A 58 3.33 13.46 4.17
C ASP A 58 4.05 12.70 5.29
N LEU A 59 4.03 11.36 5.26
CA LEU A 59 4.77 10.53 6.21
C LEU A 59 6.30 10.76 6.15
N LEU A 60 6.82 11.20 5.00
CA LEU A 60 8.23 11.53 4.78
C LEU A 60 8.60 13.00 5.14
N GLY A 61 7.60 13.79 5.56
CA GLY A 61 7.77 15.21 5.93
C GLY A 61 7.57 16.19 4.78
N TYR A 62 6.88 15.77 3.71
CA TYR A 62 6.58 16.62 2.55
C TYR A 62 5.19 17.24 2.63
N GLN A 63 5.10 18.49 2.25
CA GLN A 63 3.84 19.12 1.84
C GLN A 63 3.66 18.96 0.34
N HIS A 64 2.42 19.05 -0.15
CA HIS A 64 2.14 18.95 -1.57
C HIS A 64 1.20 20.05 -2.07
N HIS A 65 1.29 20.32 -3.37
CA HIS A 65 0.34 21.10 -4.15
C HIS A 65 0.16 20.42 -5.49
N THR A 66 -1.06 20.38 -6.02
CA THR A 66 -1.35 19.71 -7.30
C THR A 66 -2.09 20.62 -8.24
N GLU A 67 -1.67 20.65 -9.49
CA GLU A 67 -2.30 21.40 -10.57
C GLU A 67 -2.71 20.45 -11.69
N LYS A 68 -3.94 20.62 -12.19
CA LYS A 68 -4.39 19.95 -13.41
C LYS A 68 -4.08 20.85 -14.61
N ALA A 69 -2.98 20.55 -15.30
CA ALA A 69 -2.52 21.34 -16.46
C ALA A 69 -3.32 21.02 -17.74
N ALA A 70 -3.75 19.76 -17.89
CA ALA A 70 -4.62 19.32 -18.99
C ALA A 70 -5.52 18.16 -18.52
N GLU A 71 -6.36 17.62 -19.43
CA GLU A 71 -7.28 16.52 -19.10
C GLU A 71 -6.57 15.34 -18.43
N ASN A 72 -5.42 14.95 -18.98
CA ASN A 72 -4.58 13.83 -18.56
C ASN A 72 -3.15 14.28 -18.20
N GLU A 73 -3.04 15.47 -17.59
CA GLU A 73 -1.76 16.01 -17.14
C GLU A 73 -1.92 16.70 -15.79
N TYR A 74 -1.40 16.06 -14.75
CA TYR A 74 -1.36 16.54 -13.38
C TYR A 74 0.08 16.76 -12.97
N HIS A 75 0.35 17.93 -12.39
CA HIS A 75 1.63 18.27 -11.78
C HIS A 75 1.45 18.27 -10.27
N ALA A 76 2.04 17.30 -9.59
CA ALA A 76 2.08 17.24 -8.13
C ALA A 76 3.47 17.67 -7.65
N TYR A 77 3.52 18.80 -6.98
CA TYR A 77 4.73 19.37 -6.37
C TYR A 77 4.81 18.93 -4.92
N PHE A 78 5.96 18.41 -4.50
CA PHE A 78 6.23 17.97 -3.14
C PHE A 78 7.40 18.73 -2.56
N TYR A 79 7.19 19.46 -1.46
CA TYR A 79 8.21 20.24 -0.78
C TYR A 79 8.55 19.65 0.58
N ARG A 80 9.83 19.34 0.83
CA ARG A 80 10.27 18.74 2.09
C ARG A 80 10.42 19.79 3.19
N THR A 81 9.47 19.83 4.10
CA THR A 81 9.48 20.78 5.23
C THR A 81 10.21 20.26 6.46
N GLU A 82 10.26 18.93 6.62
CA GLU A 82 10.93 18.29 7.75
C GLU A 82 11.46 16.90 7.36
N LYS A 83 12.33 16.35 8.21
CA LYS A 83 12.80 14.98 8.07
C LYS A 83 12.00 14.10 9.04
N LYS A 84 11.00 13.42 8.51
CA LYS A 84 10.09 12.53 9.24
C LYS A 84 10.03 11.15 8.60
N GLY A 85 9.65 10.15 9.41
CA GLY A 85 9.29 8.80 8.98
C GLY A 85 10.45 7.93 8.53
N SER A 86 10.20 6.62 8.51
CA SER A 86 11.07 5.62 7.88
C SER A 86 10.40 5.03 6.65
N LEU A 87 11.20 4.67 5.63
CA LEU A 87 10.73 3.92 4.46
C LEU A 87 10.03 2.61 4.83
N GLU A 88 10.38 2.04 5.99
CA GLU A 88 9.80 0.81 6.53
C GLU A 88 8.36 1.00 7.04
N GLU A 89 8.01 2.23 7.45
CA GLU A 89 6.72 2.57 8.06
C GLU A 89 5.68 3.02 7.02
N ILE A 90 6.10 3.28 5.79
CA ILE A 90 5.21 3.77 4.74
C ILE A 90 4.31 2.63 4.24
N PRO A 91 2.97 2.77 4.30
CA PRO A 91 2.06 1.78 3.79
C PRO A 91 2.30 1.46 2.30
N GLU A 92 2.09 0.19 1.95
CA GLU A 92 2.08 -0.22 0.54
C GLU A 92 0.84 0.36 -0.15
N ARG A 93 1.03 0.94 -1.33
CA ARG A 93 -0.05 1.48 -2.17
C ARG A 93 -0.25 0.62 -3.41
N PRO A 94 -1.41 0.66 -4.08
CA PRO A 94 -1.67 -0.16 -5.25
C PRO A 94 -0.85 0.33 -6.46
N ALA A 95 0.42 -0.11 -6.56
CA ALA A 95 1.33 0.29 -7.62
C ALA A 95 0.80 -0.03 -9.03
N VAL A 96 -0.07 -1.04 -9.17
CA VAL A 96 -0.65 -1.43 -10.47
C VAL A 96 -1.59 -0.36 -11.04
N ILE A 97 -2.15 0.55 -10.24
CA ILE A 97 -3.06 1.60 -10.73
C ILE A 97 -2.36 2.50 -11.76
N THR A 98 -1.05 2.72 -11.64
CA THR A 98 -0.28 3.52 -12.60
C THR A 98 -0.18 2.90 -13.99
N ASN A 99 -0.50 1.61 -14.13
CA ASN A 99 -0.49 0.92 -15.42
C ASN A 99 -1.86 1.01 -16.14
N TYR A 100 -2.93 1.39 -15.46
CA TYR A 100 -4.28 1.44 -16.06
C TYR A 100 -4.41 2.46 -17.20
N PRO A 101 -3.72 3.63 -17.16
CA PRO A 101 -3.66 4.53 -18.31
C PRO A 101 -3.14 3.91 -19.61
N MET A 102 -2.37 2.81 -19.55
CA MET A 102 -1.94 2.10 -20.76
C MET A 102 -3.09 1.37 -21.47
N ILE A 103 -4.15 1.07 -20.74
CA ILE A 103 -5.39 0.51 -21.30
C ILE A 103 -6.32 1.65 -21.69
N ASP A 104 -6.58 2.56 -20.75
CA ASP A 104 -7.45 3.72 -20.91
C ASP A 104 -7.15 4.76 -19.81
N GLU A 105 -6.96 6.03 -20.17
CA GLU A 105 -6.57 7.09 -19.23
C GLU A 105 -7.68 7.38 -18.18
N LYS A 106 -8.95 7.32 -18.60
CA LYS A 106 -10.10 7.49 -17.71
C LYS A 106 -10.21 6.33 -16.74
N LEU A 107 -9.86 5.11 -17.15
CA LEU A 107 -9.81 3.95 -16.26
C LEU A 107 -8.79 4.15 -15.11
N GLY A 108 -7.63 4.75 -15.40
CA GLY A 108 -6.65 5.09 -14.35
C GLY A 108 -7.23 6.04 -13.30
N THR A 109 -7.90 7.09 -13.76
CA THR A 109 -8.58 8.07 -12.90
C THR A 109 -9.68 7.40 -12.05
N LEU A 110 -10.58 6.65 -12.68
CA LEU A 110 -11.67 5.96 -11.96
C LEU A 110 -11.15 4.95 -10.94
N ALA A 111 -10.07 4.24 -11.25
CA ALA A 111 -9.49 3.27 -10.33
C ALA A 111 -8.86 3.92 -9.09
N VAL A 112 -8.18 5.05 -9.25
CA VAL A 112 -7.57 5.77 -8.11
C VAL A 112 -8.65 6.41 -7.23
N GLU A 113 -9.65 7.02 -7.83
CA GLU A 113 -10.80 7.62 -7.12
C GLU A 113 -11.60 6.55 -6.38
N PHE A 114 -11.85 5.41 -7.02
CA PHE A 114 -12.57 4.31 -6.38
C PHE A 114 -11.78 3.71 -5.21
N TRP A 115 -10.45 3.59 -5.35
CA TRP A 115 -9.59 3.16 -4.25
C TRP A 115 -9.66 4.14 -3.07
N ASP A 116 -9.57 5.44 -3.32
CA ASP A 116 -9.62 6.48 -2.29
C ASP A 116 -10.99 6.49 -1.57
N LEU A 117 -12.08 6.47 -2.35
CA LEU A 117 -13.44 6.36 -1.84
C LEU A 117 -13.61 5.11 -0.96
N THR A 118 -13.00 4.00 -1.34
CA THR A 118 -13.13 2.73 -0.62
C THR A 118 -12.36 2.75 0.70
N TRP A 119 -11.13 3.26 0.70
CA TRP A 119 -10.20 3.11 1.83
C TRP A 119 -10.08 4.32 2.73
N ASN A 120 -10.10 5.54 2.17
CA ASN A 120 -9.75 6.78 2.87
C ASN A 120 -10.95 7.73 3.07
N SER A 121 -12.13 7.39 2.51
CA SER A 121 -13.33 8.20 2.70
C SER A 121 -13.64 8.42 4.19
N LYS A 122 -13.86 9.69 4.58
CA LYS A 122 -14.28 10.07 5.94
C LYS A 122 -15.70 9.62 6.28
N ASN A 123 -16.48 9.17 5.29
CA ASN A 123 -17.87 8.72 5.46
C ASN A 123 -17.97 7.22 5.81
N ARG A 124 -16.88 6.57 6.23
CA ARG A 124 -16.90 5.15 6.63
C ARG A 124 -17.31 5.03 8.10
N TYR A 125 -18.25 4.13 8.38
CA TYR A 125 -18.67 3.83 9.76
C TYR A 125 -17.78 2.78 10.43
N LEU A 126 -17.35 1.77 9.68
CA LEU A 126 -16.48 0.71 10.19
C LEU A 126 -15.02 1.16 10.23
N ASP A 127 -14.37 0.85 11.35
CA ASP A 127 -12.94 1.05 11.53
C ASP A 127 -12.12 0.39 10.41
N TYR A 128 -10.97 0.99 10.10
CA TYR A 128 -10.11 0.54 9.01
C TYR A 128 -9.73 -0.95 9.13
N ASN A 129 -9.34 -1.39 10.34
CA ASN A 129 -8.98 -2.78 10.60
C ASN A 129 -10.16 -3.74 10.42
N VAL A 130 -11.38 -3.35 10.78
CA VAL A 130 -12.59 -4.17 10.53
C VAL A 130 -12.83 -4.31 9.03
N ARG A 131 -12.68 -3.23 8.26
CA ARG A 131 -12.80 -3.27 6.79
C ARG A 131 -11.73 -4.16 6.15
N LEU A 132 -10.50 -4.15 6.67
CA LEU A 132 -9.45 -5.07 6.22
C LEU A 132 -9.81 -6.54 6.50
N LEU A 133 -10.37 -6.86 7.67
CA LEU A 133 -10.83 -8.23 7.97
C LEU A 133 -11.98 -8.67 7.07
N LEU A 134 -12.92 -7.78 6.74
CA LEU A 134 -13.97 -8.07 5.76
C LEU A 134 -13.37 -8.31 4.36
N SER A 135 -12.42 -7.46 3.94
CA SER A 135 -11.72 -7.63 2.67
C SER A 135 -10.90 -8.92 2.62
N LEU A 136 -10.26 -9.30 3.73
CA LEU A 136 -9.56 -10.57 3.90
C LEU A 136 -10.52 -11.75 3.67
N SER A 137 -11.62 -11.80 4.41
CA SER A 137 -12.61 -12.88 4.33
C SER A 137 -13.22 -12.98 2.93
N ASN A 138 -13.54 -11.84 2.31
CA ASN A 138 -14.03 -11.81 0.94
C ASN A 138 -12.97 -12.33 -0.07
N ALA A 139 -11.70 -11.95 0.11
CA ALA A 139 -10.62 -12.43 -0.73
C ALA A 139 -10.39 -13.95 -0.58
N VAL A 140 -10.54 -14.49 0.62
CA VAL A 140 -10.48 -15.94 0.87
C VAL A 140 -11.64 -16.65 0.18
N GLY A 141 -12.88 -16.18 0.38
CA GLY A 141 -14.07 -16.76 -0.25
C GLY A 141 -14.01 -16.73 -1.78
N ALA A 142 -13.40 -15.69 -2.36
CA ALA A 142 -13.19 -15.55 -3.80
C ALA A 142 -11.95 -16.30 -4.33
N GLY A 143 -11.23 -17.08 -3.50
CA GLY A 143 -10.02 -17.79 -3.91
C GLY A 143 -8.82 -16.90 -4.24
N ARG A 144 -8.86 -15.61 -3.91
CA ARG A 144 -7.81 -14.62 -4.22
C ARG A 144 -6.71 -14.66 -3.16
N LYS A 145 -5.99 -15.79 -3.08
CA LYS A 145 -4.97 -16.08 -2.04
C LYS A 145 -3.94 -14.95 -1.84
N ARG A 146 -3.42 -14.35 -2.92
CA ARG A 146 -2.48 -13.20 -2.84
C ARG A 146 -3.11 -11.94 -2.23
N GLN A 147 -4.38 -11.69 -2.52
CA GLN A 147 -5.11 -10.56 -1.94
C GLN A 147 -5.35 -10.81 -0.45
N ALA A 148 -5.74 -12.02 -0.07
CA ALA A 148 -5.94 -12.35 1.34
C ALA A 148 -4.66 -12.15 2.16
N VAL A 149 -3.50 -12.64 1.68
CA VAL A 149 -2.21 -12.38 2.35
C VAL A 149 -1.99 -10.89 2.56
N ARG A 150 -2.18 -10.06 1.52
CA ARG A 150 -2.00 -8.60 1.63
C ARG A 150 -2.89 -7.96 2.68
N GLU A 151 -4.16 -8.34 2.76
CA GLU A 151 -5.07 -7.75 3.75
C GLU A 151 -4.70 -8.15 5.19
N LEU A 152 -4.21 -9.38 5.41
CA LEU A 152 -3.67 -9.78 6.72
C LEU A 152 -2.44 -8.94 7.08
N LEU A 153 -1.50 -8.80 6.15
CA LEU A 153 -0.27 -8.03 6.37
C LEU A 153 -0.58 -6.57 6.68
N LYS A 154 -1.49 -5.94 5.93
CA LYS A 154 -1.93 -4.57 6.19
C LYS A 154 -2.58 -4.42 7.56
N ALA A 155 -3.47 -5.34 7.94
CA ALA A 155 -4.17 -5.26 9.21
C ALA A 155 -3.19 -5.38 10.38
N TYR A 156 -2.26 -6.32 10.29
CA TYR A 156 -1.22 -6.49 11.30
C TYR A 156 -0.26 -5.29 11.35
N ALA A 157 0.17 -4.76 10.21
CA ALA A 157 0.98 -3.54 10.17
C ALA A 157 0.24 -2.34 10.80
N ASN A 158 -1.07 -2.25 10.59
CA ASN A 158 -1.95 -1.22 11.15
C ASN A 158 -2.43 -1.52 12.59
N GLY A 159 -1.63 -2.26 13.37
CA GLY A 159 -1.86 -2.44 14.80
C GLY A 159 -2.99 -3.39 15.20
N LEU A 160 -3.57 -4.17 14.28
CA LEU A 160 -4.57 -5.18 14.64
C LEU A 160 -3.97 -6.18 15.65
N ASP A 161 -4.68 -6.41 16.75
CA ASP A 161 -4.37 -7.50 17.69
C ASP A 161 -4.56 -8.86 17.01
N SER A 162 -3.57 -9.75 17.11
CA SER A 162 -3.61 -11.04 16.40
C SER A 162 -4.76 -11.93 16.84
N ARG A 163 -5.34 -11.71 18.03
CA ARG A 163 -6.54 -12.43 18.51
C ARG A 163 -7.74 -12.25 17.58
N ALA A 164 -7.87 -11.10 16.92
CA ALA A 164 -8.93 -10.91 15.93
C ALA A 164 -8.74 -11.80 14.69
N LEU A 165 -7.51 -12.21 14.38
CA LEU A 165 -7.26 -13.19 13.32
C LEU A 165 -7.69 -14.59 13.78
N ASP A 166 -7.55 -14.93 15.07
CA ASP A 166 -7.99 -16.21 15.62
C ASP A 166 -9.49 -16.43 15.34
N ASP A 167 -10.32 -15.40 15.61
CA ASP A 167 -11.76 -15.41 15.31
C ASP A 167 -12.03 -15.64 13.82
N VAL A 168 -11.27 -14.97 12.96
CA VAL A 168 -11.44 -15.05 11.50
C VAL A 168 -11.02 -16.42 10.95
N PHE A 169 -9.92 -17.00 11.41
CA PHE A 169 -9.51 -18.35 10.99
C PHE A 169 -10.45 -19.43 11.54
N GLN A 170 -11.01 -19.23 12.74
CA GLN A 170 -12.09 -20.09 13.23
C GLN A 170 -13.33 -20.02 12.34
N GLN A 171 -13.73 -18.81 11.93
CA GLN A 171 -14.82 -18.59 10.98
C GLN A 171 -14.55 -19.24 9.62
N PHE A 172 -13.30 -19.23 9.13
CA PHE A 172 -12.94 -19.94 7.90
C PHE A 172 -13.11 -21.45 8.03
N ALA A 173 -12.65 -22.04 9.14
CA ALA A 173 -12.83 -23.47 9.38
C ALA A 173 -14.31 -23.87 9.49
N TRP A 174 -15.14 -23.02 10.11
CA TRP A 174 -16.57 -23.25 10.25
C TRP A 174 -17.33 -23.05 8.92
N ASN A 175 -17.24 -21.87 8.31
CA ASN A 175 -18.07 -21.47 7.17
C ASN A 175 -17.67 -22.18 5.87
N MET A 176 -16.39 -22.54 5.70
CA MET A 176 -15.90 -23.23 4.49
C MET A 176 -15.83 -24.75 4.67
N GLY A 177 -15.98 -25.23 5.91
CA GLY A 177 -15.85 -26.63 6.29
C GLY A 177 -14.41 -27.04 6.60
N ILE A 178 -14.26 -27.93 7.60
CA ILE A 178 -12.96 -28.39 8.12
C ILE A 178 -12.11 -29.06 7.03
N GLY A 179 -12.75 -29.83 6.14
CA GLY A 179 -12.06 -30.48 5.02
C GLY A 179 -11.39 -29.47 4.09
N TYR A 180 -12.15 -28.46 3.66
CA TYR A 180 -11.64 -27.37 2.82
C TYR A 180 -10.57 -26.57 3.54
N PHE A 181 -10.78 -26.24 4.82
CA PHE A 181 -9.76 -25.54 5.59
C PHE A 181 -8.45 -26.33 5.61
N SER A 182 -8.52 -27.63 5.86
CA SER A 182 -7.34 -28.50 5.97
C SER A 182 -6.61 -28.66 4.64
N SER A 183 -7.33 -28.74 3.52
CA SER A 183 -6.74 -28.95 2.19
C SER A 183 -6.32 -27.65 1.49
N GLU A 184 -7.03 -26.54 1.70
CA GLU A 184 -6.84 -25.31 0.91
C GLU A 184 -6.30 -24.14 1.72
N ILE A 185 -6.75 -23.98 2.98
CA ILE A 185 -6.38 -22.83 3.81
C ILE A 185 -5.11 -23.13 4.62
N ALA A 186 -5.05 -24.26 5.31
CA ALA A 186 -3.91 -24.66 6.14
C ALA A 186 -2.56 -24.70 5.41
N PRO A 187 -2.45 -25.22 4.17
CA PRO A 187 -1.19 -25.17 3.42
C PRO A 187 -0.93 -23.80 2.76
N SER A 188 -1.92 -22.90 2.72
CA SER A 188 -1.82 -21.65 1.96
C SER A 188 -0.78 -20.66 2.53
N PRO A 189 -0.24 -19.77 1.67
CA PRO A 189 0.57 -18.64 2.13
C PRO A 189 -0.11 -17.75 3.18
N LEU A 190 -1.45 -17.66 3.15
CA LEU A 190 -2.22 -16.89 4.13
C LEU A 190 -2.09 -17.48 5.54
N PHE A 191 -2.28 -18.80 5.69
CA PHE A 191 -2.14 -19.46 6.98
C PHE A 191 -0.68 -19.50 7.44
N GLN A 192 0.28 -19.55 6.50
CA GLN A 192 1.69 -19.37 6.83
C GLN A 192 2.00 -17.98 7.42
N ALA A 193 1.42 -16.91 6.87
CA ALA A 193 1.57 -15.56 7.42
C ALA A 193 0.99 -15.46 8.84
N TYR A 194 -0.20 -16.00 9.05
CA TYR A 194 -0.82 -16.10 10.37
C TYR A 194 0.06 -16.86 11.37
N LYS A 195 0.60 -18.02 10.98
CA LYS A 195 1.51 -18.80 11.83
C LYS A 195 2.75 -18.02 12.24
N ILE A 196 3.35 -17.26 11.33
CA ILE A 196 4.54 -16.43 11.62
C ILE A 196 4.21 -15.41 12.71
N VAL A 197 3.07 -14.70 12.56
CA VAL A 197 2.58 -13.77 13.59
C VAL A 197 2.49 -14.46 14.94
N LYS A 198 1.73 -15.56 15.04
CA LYS A 198 1.51 -16.25 16.33
C LYS A 198 2.80 -16.81 16.93
N GLN A 199 3.69 -17.36 16.11
CA GLN A 199 4.96 -17.94 16.58
C GLN A 199 5.90 -16.88 17.12
N MET A 200 6.06 -15.76 16.42
CA MET A 200 6.96 -14.69 16.83
C MET A 200 6.41 -13.90 18.02
N GLU A 201 5.09 -13.67 18.10
CA GLU A 201 4.47 -13.08 19.30
C GLU A 201 4.71 -13.94 20.54
N LYS A 202 4.59 -15.27 20.41
CA LYS A 202 4.92 -16.21 21.50
C LYS A 202 6.38 -16.14 21.92
N GLN A 203 7.28 -15.79 21.01
CA GLN A 203 8.70 -15.57 21.30
C GLN A 203 9.00 -14.18 21.90
N GLY A 204 7.97 -13.35 22.13
CA GLY A 204 8.14 -11.99 22.65
C GLY A 204 8.73 -11.01 21.62
N LYS A 205 8.66 -11.33 20.32
CA LYS A 205 9.16 -10.45 19.26
C LYS A 205 8.31 -9.20 19.13
N SER A 206 8.97 -8.08 18.85
CA SER A 206 8.28 -6.82 18.60
C SER A 206 7.50 -6.87 17.29
N ARG A 207 6.42 -6.09 17.19
CA ARG A 207 5.62 -5.98 15.97
C ARG A 207 6.46 -5.53 14.76
N ALA A 208 7.47 -4.68 14.97
CA ALA A 208 8.40 -4.25 13.93
C ALA A 208 9.22 -5.42 13.38
N GLU A 209 9.79 -6.27 14.25
CA GLU A 209 10.50 -7.49 13.83
C GLU A 209 9.57 -8.45 13.06
N ILE A 210 8.32 -8.60 13.51
CA ILE A 210 7.34 -9.47 12.86
C ILE A 210 6.96 -8.93 11.48
N ASN A 211 6.65 -7.64 11.37
CA ASN A 211 6.38 -6.99 10.09
C ASN A 211 7.54 -7.14 9.11
N ARG A 212 8.78 -7.05 9.58
CA ARG A 212 9.98 -7.28 8.76
C ARG A 212 10.05 -8.72 8.24
N ALA A 213 9.88 -9.71 9.12
CA ALA A 213 9.89 -11.12 8.73
C ALA A 213 8.76 -11.46 7.74
N LEU A 214 7.57 -10.90 7.95
CA LEU A 214 6.45 -11.03 7.03
C LEU A 214 6.75 -10.39 5.67
N LYS A 215 7.34 -9.19 5.65
CA LYS A 215 7.73 -8.50 4.43
C LYS A 215 8.77 -9.29 3.65
N GLU A 216 9.83 -9.75 4.31
CA GLU A 216 10.87 -10.56 3.67
C GLU A 216 10.30 -11.83 3.03
N LYS A 217 9.34 -12.48 3.70
CA LYS A 217 8.74 -13.71 3.19
C LYS A 217 7.71 -13.49 2.08
N PHE A 218 6.91 -12.43 2.16
CA PHE A 218 5.71 -12.27 1.32
C PHE A 218 5.78 -11.08 0.35
N SER A 219 6.78 -10.20 0.45
CA SER A 219 6.99 -9.08 -0.49
C SER A 219 7.87 -9.43 -1.68
N GLY A 220 8.38 -10.67 -1.76
CA GLY A 220 9.10 -11.22 -2.92
C GLY A 220 8.16 -11.77 -3.98
N GLY A 221 7.65 -10.91 -4.85
CA GLY A 221 6.88 -11.30 -6.03
C GLY A 221 7.26 -10.47 -7.25
N ASN A 222 8.47 -10.69 -7.77
CA ASN A 222 8.88 -10.16 -9.06
C ASN A 222 7.97 -10.80 -10.16
N PRO A 223 7.42 -10.06 -11.14
CA PRO A 223 6.46 -10.62 -12.11
C PRO A 223 7.05 -11.64 -13.10
N GLY A 224 8.34 -12.01 -12.98
CA GLY A 224 9.02 -12.94 -13.87
C GLY A 224 9.76 -14.09 -13.18
N GLY A 225 9.59 -14.29 -11.87
CA GLY A 225 10.23 -15.40 -11.16
C GLY A 225 9.38 -16.66 -11.24
N LYS A 226 9.84 -17.68 -11.96
CA LYS A 226 9.37 -19.06 -11.78
C LYS A 226 9.50 -19.40 -10.29
N GLY A 227 8.36 -19.48 -9.60
CA GLY A 227 8.28 -20.19 -8.34
C GLY A 227 8.18 -21.65 -8.68
N ASP A 228 9.30 -22.36 -8.55
CA ASP A 228 9.32 -23.81 -8.57
C ASP A 228 8.42 -24.36 -7.46
N GLY A 229 7.68 -25.41 -7.83
CA GLY A 229 6.91 -26.38 -7.04
C GLY A 229 6.76 -26.17 -5.54
N CYS A 230 5.51 -25.87 -5.12
CA CYS A 230 4.62 -26.84 -4.47
C CYS A 230 3.26 -26.18 -4.16
#